data_AF-A0A154P581-F1
#
_entry.id   AF-A0A154P581-F1
#
_cell.length_a   1.000
_cell.length_b   1.000
_cell.length_c   1.000
_cell.angle_alpha   90.00
_cell.angle_beta   90.00
_cell.angle_gamma   90.00
#
_symmetry.space_group_name_H-M   'P 1'
#
loop_
_entity.id
_entity.type
_entity.pdbx_description
1 polymer ?
#
loop_
_entity_poly.entity_id
_entity_poly.type
_entity_poly.pdbx_seq_one_letter_code
_entity_poly.pdbx_strand_id
1 'polypeptide(L)'
;QYHGVDTEIVTQLFKQLFYFMCASALNNLLLRNELCQWTKGMQIRYNLSHLEQWGRDRRLEPASEALQPIIQAAHLLQARKTDEDVDSVCEMCNKLTANQIVKILNLYTPADDFETRVPVSFIKKVQAKLSERGENNEQASGDSTQILLMDLMYSYPIRVPFNPSDIRLEDIEIPEVLHLPMLKKV
;
A
#
# COMPACT_ATOMS: atom_id res chain seq x y z
N GLN A 1 -8.14 -17.73 16.34
CA GLN A 1 -7.43 -18.34 15.20
C GLN A 1 -7.40 -19.84 15.43
N TYR A 2 -7.71 -20.65 14.41
CA TYR A 2 -7.86 -22.11 14.56
C TYR A 2 -6.52 -22.87 14.52
N HIS A 3 -5.50 -22.32 13.86
CA HIS A 3 -4.21 -22.99 13.61
C HIS A 3 -3.05 -22.54 14.51
N GLY A 4 -3.30 -21.72 15.54
CA GLY A 4 -2.26 -21.30 16.48
C GLY A 4 -1.09 -20.50 15.87
N VAL A 5 -1.33 -19.76 14.78
CA VAL A 5 -0.30 -18.98 14.09
C VAL A 5 0.07 -17.74 14.91
N ASP A 6 1.37 -17.52 15.10
CA ASP A 6 1.90 -16.36 15.82
C ASP A 6 1.39 -15.04 15.22
N THR A 7 1.02 -14.10 16.10
CA THR A 7 0.50 -12.78 15.71
C THR A 7 1.47 -12.02 14.80
N GLU A 8 2.78 -12.15 15.02
CA GLU A 8 3.80 -11.50 14.19
C GLU A 8 3.80 -12.03 12.74
N ILE A 9 3.59 -13.34 12.57
CA ILE A 9 3.47 -13.96 11.24
C ILE A 9 2.20 -13.50 10.56
N VAL A 10 1.11 -13.37 11.32
CA VAL A 10 -0.18 -12.88 10.81
C VAL A 10 -0.06 -11.43 10.35
N THR A 11 0.62 -10.57 11.12
CA THR A 11 0.89 -9.18 10.74
C THR A 11 1.71 -9.10 9.45
N GLN A 12 2.76 -9.91 9.32
CA GLN A 12 3.57 -9.97 8.09
C GLN A 12 2.78 -10.46 6.88
N LEU A 13 1.92 -11.46 7.05
CA LEU A 13 1.03 -11.95 6.01
C LEU A 13 0.09 -10.85 5.52
N PHE A 14 -0.57 -10.13 6.44
CA PHE A 14 -1.47 -9.05 6.06
C PHE A 14 -0.73 -7.85 5.48
N LYS A 15 0.50 -7.57 5.93
CA LYS A 15 1.35 -6.54 5.30
C LYS A 15 1.62 -6.87 3.83
N GLN A 16 1.92 -8.13 3.53
CA GLN A 16 2.10 -8.59 2.15
C GLN A 16 0.81 -8.49 1.33
N LEU A 17 -0.33 -8.90 1.90
CA LEU A 17 -1.63 -8.80 1.22
C LEU A 17 -2.02 -7.35 0.93
N PHE A 18 -1.81 -6.46 1.89
CA PHE A 18 -2.08 -5.03 1.78
C PHE A 18 -1.19 -4.38 0.73
N TYR A 19 0.09 -4.76 0.67
CA TYR A 19 0.99 -4.33 -0.39
C TYR A 19 0.48 -4.77 -1.77
N PHE A 20 0.10 -6.04 -1.93
CA PHE A 20 -0.42 -6.54 -3.21
C PHE A 20 -1.68 -5.78 -3.65
N MET A 21 -2.62 -5.54 -2.73
CA MET A 21 -3.80 -4.73 -3.01
C MET A 21 -3.44 -3.30 -3.41
N CYS A 22 -2.52 -2.66 -2.67
CA CYS A 22 -2.04 -1.31 -2.97
C CYS A 22 -1.39 -1.25 -4.35
N ALA A 23 -0.44 -2.14 -4.64
CA ALA A 23 0.28 -2.22 -5.90
C ALA A 23 -0.68 -2.45 -7.08
N SER A 24 -1.62 -3.40 -6.94
CA SER A 24 -2.62 -3.67 -7.96
C SER A 24 -3.53 -2.47 -8.21
N ALA A 25 -4.04 -1.82 -7.15
CA ALA A 25 -4.91 -0.65 -7.27
C ALA A 25 -4.17 0.55 -7.87
N LEU A 26 -2.96 0.84 -7.40
CA LEU A 26 -2.16 1.96 -7.88
C LEU A 26 -1.71 1.77 -9.33
N ASN A 27 -1.29 0.56 -9.71
CA ASN A 27 -0.93 0.26 -11.10
C ASN A 27 -2.12 0.45 -12.04
N ASN A 28 -3.31 0.00 -11.64
CA ASN A 28 -4.52 0.25 -12.43
C ASN A 28 -4.81 1.75 -12.57
N LEU A 29 -4.65 2.53 -11.49
CA LEU A 29 -4.81 3.98 -11.53
C LEU A 29 -3.80 4.67 -12.46
N LEU A 30 -2.54 4.23 -12.45
CA LEU A 30 -1.45 4.80 -13.26
C LEU A 30 -1.54 4.46 -14.75
N LEU A 31 -2.34 3.46 -15.12
CA LEU A 31 -2.51 3.00 -16.50
C LEU A 31 -3.81 3.48 -17.16
N ARG A 32 -4.78 3.97 -16.38
CA ARG A 32 -6.17 4.21 -16.84
C ARG A 32 -6.66 5.61 -16.45
N ASN A 33 -6.83 6.49 -17.42
CA ASN A 33 -7.23 7.88 -17.19
C ASN A 33 -8.65 8.02 -16.64
N GLU A 34 -9.56 7.10 -16.98
CA GLU A 34 -10.94 7.08 -16.49
C GLU A 34 -11.05 6.79 -14.98
N LEU A 35 -9.97 6.35 -14.35
CA LEU A 35 -9.88 6.15 -12.91
C LEU A 35 -9.33 7.39 -12.17
N CYS A 36 -8.76 8.36 -12.89
CA CYS A 36 -8.16 9.56 -12.32
C CYS A 36 -9.16 10.73 -12.29
N GLN A 37 -10.17 10.61 -11.43
CA GLN A 37 -11.22 11.62 -11.23
C GLN A 37 -11.40 11.92 -9.74
N TRP A 38 -11.93 13.08 -9.38
CA TRP A 38 -12.17 13.42 -7.97
C TRP A 38 -13.09 12.42 -7.29
N THR A 39 -14.20 12.06 -7.95
CA THR A 39 -15.20 11.09 -7.45
C THR A 39 -14.60 9.70 -7.21
N LYS A 40 -13.71 9.24 -8.11
CA LYS A 40 -12.95 8.00 -7.94
C LYS A 40 -12.01 8.06 -6.74
N GLY A 41 -11.35 9.20 -6.52
CA GLY A 41 -10.57 9.44 -5.31
C GLY A 41 -11.42 9.26 -4.04
N MET A 42 -12.63 9.82 -4.01
CA MET A 42 -13.54 9.68 -2.87
C MET A 42 -13.93 8.22 -2.64
N GLN A 43 -14.27 7.49 -3.70
CA GLN A 43 -14.61 6.06 -3.63
C GLN A 43 -13.44 5.22 -3.10
N ILE A 44 -12.22 5.48 -3.58
CA ILE A 44 -11.01 4.79 -3.11
C ILE A 44 -10.79 5.07 -1.62
N ARG A 45 -10.89 6.33 -1.17
CA ARG A 45 -10.75 6.67 0.26
C ARG A 45 -11.79 6.00 1.13
N TYR A 46 -13.04 5.96 0.69
CA TYR A 46 -14.11 5.29 1.42
C TYR A 46 -13.79 3.79 1.60
N ASN A 47 -13.41 3.11 0.51
CA ASN A 47 -13.02 1.70 0.57
C ASN A 47 -11.81 1.46 1.49
N LEU A 48 -10.78 2.31 1.39
CA LEU A 48 -9.58 2.22 2.23
C LEU A 48 -9.91 2.47 3.71
N SER A 49 -10.85 3.37 4.02
CA SER A 49 -11.25 3.64 5.41
C SER A 49 -11.86 2.42 6.10
N HIS A 50 -12.62 1.60 5.36
CA HIS A 50 -13.14 0.32 5.87
C HIS A 50 -12.02 -0.69 6.09
N LEU A 51 -11.05 -0.73 5.18
CA LEU A 51 -9.91 -1.64 5.30
C LEU A 51 -8.99 -1.26 6.48
N GLU A 52 -8.74 0.04 6.68
CA GLU A 52 -7.99 0.55 7.83
C GLU A 52 -8.74 0.30 9.15
N GLN A 53 -10.06 0.52 9.17
CA GLN A 53 -10.88 0.22 10.34
C GLN A 53 -10.83 -1.28 10.68
N TRP A 54 -11.02 -2.13 9.68
CA TRP A 54 -10.90 -3.58 9.86
C TRP A 54 -9.50 -3.97 10.35
N GLY A 55 -8.45 -3.34 9.81
CA GLY A 55 -7.07 -3.52 10.26
C GLY A 55 -6.89 -3.18 11.74
N ARG A 56 -7.44 -2.05 12.20
CA ARG A 56 -7.44 -1.65 13.62
C ARG A 56 -8.17 -2.65 14.51
N ASP A 57 -9.37 -3.08 14.10
CA ASP A 57 -10.16 -4.05 14.86
C ASP A 57 -9.43 -5.40 15.01
N ARG A 58 -8.50 -5.71 14.11
CA ARG A 58 -7.67 -6.92 14.10
C ARG A 58 -6.26 -6.73 14.66
N ARG A 59 -5.91 -5.53 15.14
CA ARG A 59 -4.55 -5.16 15.61
C ARG A 59 -3.47 -5.32 14.53
N LEU A 60 -3.81 -4.95 13.30
CA LEU A 60 -2.96 -5.02 12.10
C LEU A 60 -2.48 -3.64 11.64
N GLU A 61 -2.46 -2.64 12.53
CA GLU A 61 -2.01 -1.28 12.22
C GLU A 61 -0.62 -1.23 11.58
N PRO A 62 0.38 -2.03 12.00
CA PRO A 62 1.68 -2.04 11.34
C PRO A 62 1.63 -2.54 9.89
N ALA A 63 0.66 -3.39 9.55
CA ALA A 63 0.47 -3.87 8.18
C ALA A 63 -0.15 -2.79 7.28
N SER A 64 -1.02 -1.95 7.83
CA SER A 64 -1.72 -0.87 7.10
C SER A 64 -0.78 0.16 6.46
N GLU A 65 0.47 0.28 6.93
CA GLU A 65 1.48 1.14 6.28
C GLU A 65 1.68 0.77 4.80
N ALA A 66 1.49 -0.50 4.42
CA ALA A 66 1.62 -0.94 3.04
C ALA A 66 0.57 -0.33 2.08
N LEU A 67 -0.52 0.25 2.60
CA LEU A 67 -1.56 0.92 1.81
C LEU A 67 -1.27 2.42 1.58
N GLN A 68 -0.23 2.97 2.20
CA GLN A 68 0.04 4.41 2.14
C GLN A 68 0.17 4.98 0.71
N PRO A 69 0.80 4.30 -0.26
CA PRO A 69 0.89 4.82 -1.62
C PRO A 69 -0.49 5.06 -2.27
N ILE A 70 -1.42 4.09 -2.17
CA ILE A 70 -2.77 4.26 -2.74
C ILE A 70 -3.62 5.26 -1.94
N ILE A 71 -3.43 5.35 -0.62
CA ILE A 71 -4.06 6.39 0.22
C ILE A 71 -3.65 7.78 -0.25
N GLN A 72 -2.34 8.01 -0.42
CA GLN A 72 -1.81 9.28 -0.89
C GLN A 72 -2.24 9.60 -2.32
N ALA A 73 -2.30 8.61 -3.22
CA ALA A 73 -2.82 8.79 -4.56
C ALA A 73 -4.30 9.24 -4.54
N ALA A 74 -5.11 8.64 -3.67
CA ALA A 74 -6.52 9.02 -3.52
C ALA A 74 -6.67 10.44 -2.92
N HIS A 75 -5.78 10.84 -2.01
CA HIS A 75 -5.69 12.22 -1.52
C HIS A 75 -5.26 13.20 -2.62
N LEU A 76 -4.29 12.84 -3.46
CA LEU A 76 -3.84 13.65 -4.59
C LEU A 76 -4.97 13.92 -5.60
N LEU A 77 -5.82 12.94 -5.88
CA LEU A 77 -7.00 13.12 -6.73
C LEU A 77 -7.96 14.17 -6.14
N GLN A 78 -8.12 14.21 -4.81
CA GLN A 78 -9.02 15.12 -4.10
C GLN A 78 -8.41 16.48 -3.73
N ALA A 79 -7.08 16.60 -3.76
CA ALA A 79 -6.39 17.82 -3.40
C ALA A 79 -6.72 18.95 -4.37
N ARG A 80 -6.65 20.18 -3.85
CA ARG A 80 -6.64 21.39 -4.67
C ARG A 80 -5.32 21.44 -5.43
N LYS A 81 -5.37 21.97 -6.66
CA LYS A 81 -4.28 21.90 -7.64
C LYS A 81 -3.89 23.31 -8.09
N THR A 82 -3.81 24.22 -7.12
CA THR A 82 -3.41 25.62 -7.33
C THR A 82 -1.93 25.79 -7.03
N ASP A 83 -1.32 26.86 -7.55
CA ASP A 83 0.11 27.10 -7.36
C ASP A 83 0.53 27.23 -5.88
N GLU A 84 -0.38 27.61 -4.99
CA GLU A 84 -0.17 27.67 -3.54
C GLU A 84 -0.14 26.28 -2.88
N ASP A 85 -0.83 25.29 -3.48
CA ASP A 85 -0.92 23.94 -2.93
C ASP A 85 0.27 23.04 -3.34
N VAL A 86 1.20 23.53 -4.18
CA VAL A 86 2.35 22.74 -4.67
C VAL A 86 3.13 22.11 -3.52
N ASP A 87 3.40 22.91 -2.49
CA ASP A 87 4.20 22.49 -1.35
C ASP A 87 3.49 21.41 -0.53
N SER A 88 2.20 21.63 -0.24
CA SER A 88 1.34 20.69 0.47
C SER A 88 1.18 19.37 -0.28
N VAL A 89 0.97 19.42 -1.60
CA VAL A 89 0.82 18.23 -2.44
C VAL A 89 2.09 17.40 -2.44
N CYS A 90 3.25 18.04 -2.56
CA CYS A 90 4.53 17.36 -2.44
C CYS A 90 4.62 16.70 -1.06
N GLU A 91 4.56 17.45 0.04
CA GLU A 91 4.70 16.91 1.40
C GLU A 91 3.75 15.74 1.72
N MET A 92 2.49 15.84 1.29
CA MET A 92 1.48 14.80 1.45
C MET A 92 1.84 13.50 0.69
N CYS A 93 2.44 13.60 -0.48
CA CYS A 93 2.77 12.48 -1.35
C CYS A 93 4.21 11.99 -1.14
N ASN A 94 4.58 11.61 0.07
CA ASN A 94 5.93 11.16 0.43
C ASN A 94 6.16 9.63 0.31
N LYS A 95 5.12 8.84 0.03
CA LYS A 95 5.17 7.39 -0.24
C LYS A 95 4.90 7.07 -1.72
N LEU A 96 4.81 8.09 -2.57
CA LEU A 96 4.74 7.99 -4.03
C LEU A 96 6.03 8.53 -4.63
N THR A 97 6.49 7.92 -5.72
CA THR A 97 7.63 8.46 -6.48
C THR A 97 7.23 9.71 -7.24
N ALA A 98 8.21 10.56 -7.56
CA ALA A 98 7.97 11.76 -8.35
C ALA A 98 7.24 11.46 -9.69
N ASN A 99 7.64 10.36 -10.35
CA ASN A 99 7.03 9.91 -11.60
C ASN A 99 5.57 9.49 -11.44
N GLN A 100 5.22 8.82 -10.35
CA GLN A 100 3.84 8.44 -10.05
C GLN A 100 2.96 9.66 -9.82
N ILE A 101 3.43 10.63 -9.04
CA ILE A 101 2.69 11.88 -8.76
C ILE A 101 2.43 12.63 -10.07
N VAL A 102 3.48 12.85 -10.87
CA VAL A 102 3.37 13.53 -12.16
C VAL A 102 2.44 12.76 -13.12
N LYS A 103 2.50 11.43 -13.14
CA LYS A 103 1.61 10.60 -13.99
C LYS A 103 0.14 10.77 -13.58
N ILE A 104 -0.18 10.69 -12.29
CA ILE A 104 -1.56 10.87 -11.79
C ILE A 104 -2.09 12.26 -12.15
N LEU A 105 -1.30 13.32 -11.95
CA LEU A 105 -1.69 14.68 -12.31
C LEU A 105 -1.94 14.85 -13.81
N ASN A 106 -1.16 14.19 -14.67
CA ASN A 106 -1.36 14.22 -16.12
C ASN A 106 -2.60 13.42 -16.58
N LEU A 107 -2.92 12.31 -15.91
CA LEU A 107 -4.09 11.49 -16.22
C LEU A 107 -5.40 12.09 -15.69
N TYR A 108 -5.31 13.02 -14.74
CA TYR A 108 -6.47 13.63 -14.10
C TYR A 108 -7.41 14.25 -15.13
N THR A 109 -8.60 13.67 -15.25
CA THR A 109 -9.61 14.05 -16.22
C THR A 109 -10.86 14.53 -15.48
N PRO A 110 -11.22 15.82 -15.55
CA PRO A 110 -12.43 16.34 -14.92
C PRO A 110 -13.67 15.55 -15.35
N ALA A 111 -14.48 15.12 -14.38
CA ALA A 111 -15.69 14.35 -14.64
C ALA A 111 -16.94 15.24 -14.82
N ASP A 112 -16.95 16.44 -14.24
CA ASP A 112 -18.07 17.37 -14.24
C ASP A 112 -17.62 18.85 -14.31
N ASP A 113 -18.59 19.76 -14.41
CA ASP A 113 -18.36 21.21 -14.56
C ASP A 113 -17.76 21.87 -13.29
N PHE A 114 -17.70 21.15 -12.17
CA PHE A 114 -17.10 21.63 -10.91
C PHE A 114 -15.62 21.25 -10.80
N GLU A 115 -15.14 20.34 -11.65
CA GLU A 115 -13.74 19.97 -11.75
C GLU A 115 -13.01 20.76 -12.85
N THR A 116 -11.84 21.31 -12.53
CA THR A 116 -10.97 21.93 -13.53
C THR A 116 -9.81 21.00 -13.88
N ARG A 117 -9.39 21.05 -15.14
CA ARG A 117 -8.21 20.33 -15.59
C ARG A 117 -6.99 20.88 -14.87
N VAL A 118 -6.08 19.98 -14.48
CA VAL A 118 -4.82 20.36 -13.83
C VAL A 118 -4.01 21.28 -14.74
N PRO A 119 -3.64 22.50 -14.29
CA PRO A 119 -2.82 23.39 -15.08
C PRO A 119 -1.44 22.79 -15.36
N VAL A 120 -0.95 22.91 -16.61
CA VAL A 120 0.40 22.45 -16.97
C VAL A 120 1.47 23.20 -16.17
N SER A 121 1.22 24.46 -15.81
CA SER A 121 2.09 25.25 -14.92
C SER A 121 2.24 24.62 -13.54
N PHE A 122 1.14 24.15 -12.95
CA PHE A 122 1.14 23.45 -11.67
C PHE A 122 1.95 22.15 -11.74
N ILE A 123 1.74 21.33 -12.79
CA ILE A 123 2.49 20.08 -12.98
C ILE A 123 3.99 20.35 -13.08
N LYS A 124 4.41 21.38 -13.84
CA LYS A 124 5.82 21.76 -13.93
C LYS A 124 6.41 22.21 -12.60
N LYS A 125 5.66 22.96 -11.79
CA LYS A 125 6.10 23.39 -10.45
C LYS A 125 6.24 22.20 -9.50
N VAL A 126 5.27 21.29 -9.49
CA VAL A 126 5.34 20.04 -8.72
C VAL A 126 6.54 19.22 -9.15
N GLN A 127 6.77 19.03 -10.45
CA GLN A 127 7.93 18.29 -10.97
C GLN A 127 9.26 18.94 -10.58
N ALA A 128 9.37 20.27 -10.65
CA ALA A 128 10.56 21.00 -10.22
C ALA A 128 10.83 20.78 -8.72
N LYS A 129 9.81 20.93 -7.88
CA LYS A 129 9.94 20.71 -6.43
C LYS A 129 10.28 19.26 -6.08
N LEU A 130 9.67 18.28 -6.76
CA LEU A 130 9.96 16.86 -6.53
C LEU A 130 11.37 16.46 -6.96
N SER A 131 11.99 17.20 -7.89
CA SER A 131 13.39 16.96 -8.31
C SER A 131 14.39 17.22 -7.17
N GLU A 132 14.02 18.00 -6.16
CA GLU A 132 14.83 18.27 -4.97
C GLU A 132 14.90 17.07 -4.01
N ARG A 133 14.01 16.07 -4.16
CA ARG A 133 13.94 14.91 -3.25
C ARG A 133 15.11 13.93 -3.37
N GLY A 134 15.98 14.09 -4.38
CA GLY A 134 17.13 13.21 -4.57
C GLY A 134 16.79 11.79 -5.06
N GLU A 135 15.51 11.50 -5.35
CA GLU A 135 15.04 10.19 -5.89
C GLU A 135 15.72 9.84 -7.24
N ASN A 136 16.30 10.82 -7.93
CA ASN A 136 16.97 10.64 -9.22
C ASN A 136 18.40 10.07 -9.13
N ASN A 137 19.00 9.93 -7.94
CA ASN A 137 20.45 9.66 -7.82
C ASN A 137 20.86 8.19 -7.67
N GLU A 138 19.94 7.25 -7.41
CA GLU A 138 20.28 5.82 -7.31
C GLU A 138 19.98 5.01 -8.60
N GLN A 139 19.38 5.62 -9.63
CA GLN A 139 18.67 4.87 -10.69
C GLN A 139 18.96 5.35 -12.11
N ALA A 140 20.21 5.72 -12.40
CA ALA A 140 20.67 6.01 -13.76
C ALA A 140 21.00 4.75 -14.61
N SER A 141 20.64 3.55 -14.14
CA SER A 141 20.91 2.28 -14.83
C SER A 141 19.69 1.35 -14.80
N GLY A 142 18.83 1.42 -15.82
CA GLY A 142 17.79 0.42 -16.08
C GLY A 142 16.40 1.02 -16.30
N ASP A 143 15.88 0.85 -17.52
CA ASP A 143 14.51 1.05 -17.98
C ASP A 143 13.58 1.96 -17.15
N SER A 144 13.28 3.15 -17.70
CA SER A 144 12.30 4.12 -17.16
C SER A 144 10.88 3.56 -16.93
N THR A 145 10.59 2.36 -17.43
CA THR A 145 9.31 1.66 -17.24
C THR A 145 9.22 0.96 -15.87
N GLN A 146 10.35 0.58 -15.24
CA GLN A 146 10.35 -0.14 -13.96
C GLN A 146 10.08 0.76 -12.74
N ILE A 147 10.14 2.10 -12.87
CA ILE A 147 10.03 3.03 -11.72
C ILE A 147 8.61 3.63 -11.58
N LEU A 148 7.75 3.46 -12.60
CA LEU A 148 6.38 3.99 -12.55
C LEU A 148 5.45 3.06 -11.76
N LEU A 149 5.48 1.76 -12.07
CA LEU A 149 4.57 0.78 -11.50
C LEU A 149 5.18 0.16 -10.24
N MET A 150 4.32 -0.23 -9.30
CA MET A 150 4.72 -1.06 -8.17
C MET A 150 4.90 -2.51 -8.63
N ASP A 151 5.93 -3.18 -8.11
CA ASP A 151 6.22 -4.58 -8.40
C ASP A 151 5.20 -5.51 -7.72
N LEU A 152 4.35 -6.17 -8.50
CA LEU A 152 3.37 -7.12 -7.97
C LEU A 152 3.99 -8.42 -7.44
N MET A 153 5.23 -8.73 -7.84
CA MET A 153 5.96 -9.93 -7.41
C MET A 153 6.84 -9.66 -6.18
N TYR A 154 6.89 -8.41 -5.70
CA TYR A 154 7.64 -8.07 -4.51
C TYR A 154 7.11 -8.82 -3.28
N SER A 155 8.04 -9.38 -2.50
CA SER A 155 7.75 -10.05 -1.24
C SER A 155 8.57 -9.44 -0.11
N TYR A 156 7.94 -9.06 1.00
CA TYR A 156 8.66 -8.67 2.20
C TYR A 156 9.46 -9.85 2.76
N PRO A 157 10.69 -9.62 3.25
CA PRO A 157 11.44 -10.65 3.96
C PRO A 157 10.68 -11.12 5.21
N ILE A 158 10.42 -12.41 5.31
CA ILE A 158 9.72 -13.01 6.44
C ILE A 158 10.68 -13.14 7.63
N ARG A 159 10.19 -12.78 8.81
CA ARG A 159 10.86 -12.97 10.10
C ARG A 159 10.02 -13.90 10.98
N VAL A 160 10.66 -14.90 11.55
CA VAL A 160 10.01 -15.84 12.49
C VAL A 160 10.72 -15.69 13.83
N PRO A 161 10.30 -14.72 14.66
CA PRO A 161 10.91 -14.57 15.99
C PRO A 161 10.58 -15.77 16.87
N PHE A 162 11.41 -16.01 17.86
CA PHE A 162 11.12 -17.02 18.87
C PHE A 162 9.87 -16.63 19.67
N ASN A 163 8.87 -17.51 19.67
CA ASN A 163 7.66 -17.39 20.49
C ASN A 163 7.54 -18.66 21.37
N PRO A 164 7.76 -18.55 22.70
CA PRO A 164 7.67 -19.71 23.58
C PRO A 164 6.23 -20.23 23.68
N SER A 165 6.08 -21.54 23.86
CA SER A 165 4.79 -22.17 24.11
C SER A 165 4.62 -22.46 25.61
N ASP A 166 3.43 -22.15 26.14
CA ASP A 166 3.04 -22.51 27.50
C ASP A 166 2.56 -23.96 27.63
N ILE A 167 2.57 -24.73 26.52
CA ILE A 167 2.13 -26.12 26.51
C ILE A 167 3.19 -26.99 27.18
N ARG A 168 2.80 -27.61 28.29
CA ARG A 168 3.59 -28.61 29.00
C ARG A 168 3.57 -29.93 28.24
N LEU A 169 4.74 -30.45 27.89
CA LEU A 169 4.86 -31.67 27.09
C LEU A 169 4.29 -32.90 27.83
N GLU A 170 4.39 -32.90 29.16
CA GLU A 170 3.84 -33.93 30.03
C GLU A 170 2.30 -34.00 30.01
N ASP A 171 1.61 -32.95 29.56
CA ASP A 171 0.15 -32.87 29.52
C ASP A 171 -0.42 -33.21 28.12
N ILE A 172 0.44 -33.41 27.11
CA ILE A 172 0.02 -33.71 25.73
C ILE A 172 -0.44 -35.17 25.61
N GLU A 173 -1.62 -35.39 25.01
CA GLU A 173 -2.14 -36.70 24.65
C GLU A 173 -2.34 -36.82 23.14
N ILE A 174 -2.21 -38.03 22.59
CA ILE A 174 -2.37 -38.30 21.16
C ILE A 174 -3.82 -38.74 20.90
N PRO A 175 -4.61 -37.99 20.13
CA PRO A 175 -5.98 -38.38 19.77
C PRO A 175 -6.02 -39.69 18.96
N GLU A 176 -6.98 -40.57 19.25
CA GLU A 176 -7.13 -41.87 18.57
C GLU A 176 -7.34 -41.74 17.05
N VAL A 177 -7.95 -40.64 16.60
CA VAL A 177 -8.18 -40.31 15.18
C VAL A 177 -6.89 -40.19 14.37
N LEU A 178 -5.75 -39.94 15.02
CA LEU A 178 -4.46 -39.87 14.33
C LEU A 178 -3.91 -41.26 13.96
N HIS A 179 -4.49 -42.34 14.51
CA HIS A 179 -4.10 -43.72 14.23
C HIS A 179 -2.59 -43.98 14.40
N LEU A 180 -2.02 -43.56 15.54
CA LEU A 180 -0.60 -43.72 15.87
C LEU A 180 -0.34 -44.75 16.99
N PRO A 181 -0.70 -46.04 16.81
CA PRO A 181 -0.64 -47.06 17.87
C PRO A 181 0.78 -47.47 18.28
N MET A 182 1.78 -47.15 17.45
CA MET A 182 3.18 -47.43 17.72
C MET A 182 3.80 -46.48 18.76
N LEU A 183 3.18 -45.33 19.02
CA LEU A 183 3.70 -44.32 19.94
C LEU A 183 3.26 -44.62 21.36
N LYS A 184 4.19 -44.47 22.31
CA LYS A 184 3.93 -44.57 23.75
C LYS A 184 4.49 -43.31 24.42
N LYS A 185 3.67 -42.65 25.24
CA LYS A 185 4.11 -41.53 26.08
C LYS A 185 5.05 -42.06 27.16
N VAL A 186 6.21 -41.43 27.32
CA VAL A 186 7.25 -41.74 28.31
C VAL A 186 7.28 -40.64 29.35
#